data_AF-B7GIA5-F1
#
_entry.id   AF-B7GIA5-F1
#
_cell.length_a   1.000
_cell.length_b   1.000
_cell.length_c   1.000
_cell.angle_alpha   90.00
_cell.angle_beta   90.00
_cell.angle_gamma   90.00
#
_symmetry.space_group_name_H-M   'P 1'
#
loop_
_entity.id
_entity.type
_entity.pdbx_description
1 polymer ?
#
loop_
_entity_poly.entity_id
_entity_poly.type
_entity_poly.pdbx_seq_one_letter_code
_entity_poly.pdbx_strand_id
1 'polypeptide(L)'
;MRKYEWYDIMKFNIQEGGNDMHVFEKLYDEHEKVKVRFVGFTTKDVRYDFGIVYTNMFFGKPLVICMQTGRSALLDPKDIEDHDYLQRTFRIDTKEQAEDLAEFFSDILPTTPYAEQYE
;
A
#
# COMPACT_ATOMS: atom_id res chain seq x y z
N MET A 1 -38.73 10.94 4.70
CA MET A 1 -38.59 9.78 3.79
C MET A 1 -37.24 9.10 4.05
N ARG A 2 -37.18 7.77 3.95
CA ARG A 2 -36.17 6.89 4.57
C ARG A 2 -35.03 6.50 3.61
N LYS A 3 -33.89 6.24 4.23
CA LYS A 3 -32.52 5.96 3.74
C LYS A 3 -32.32 4.63 2.96
N TYR A 4 -33.24 4.22 2.06
CA TYR A 4 -33.19 2.87 1.44
C TYR A 4 -33.20 2.78 -0.10
N GLU A 5 -33.07 3.86 -0.86
CA GLU A 5 -33.18 3.75 -2.34
C GLU A 5 -31.94 3.19 -3.06
N TRP A 6 -30.77 3.08 -2.40
CA TRP A 6 -29.54 2.62 -3.06
C TRP A 6 -29.44 1.09 -3.24
N TYR A 7 -30.16 0.30 -2.43
CA TYR A 7 -30.13 -1.16 -2.55
C TYR A 7 -31.04 -1.70 -3.66
N ASP A 8 -32.01 -0.90 -4.12
CA ASP A 8 -32.95 -1.28 -5.17
C ASP A 8 -32.40 -1.08 -6.59
N ILE A 9 -31.35 -0.27 -6.77
CA ILE A 9 -30.68 -0.07 -8.07
C ILE A 9 -29.84 -1.30 -8.47
N MET A 10 -29.49 -2.17 -7.52
CA MET A 10 -28.73 -3.40 -7.79
C MET A 10 -29.58 -4.61 -8.22
N LYS A 11 -30.90 -4.48 -8.38
CA LYS A 11 -31.75 -5.55 -8.91
C LYS A 11 -32.56 -5.03 -10.10
N PHE A 12 -32.56 -5.78 -11.20
CA PHE A 12 -33.11 -5.47 -12.55
C PHE A 12 -32.12 -4.68 -13.43
N ASN A 13 -31.49 -5.23 -14.48
CA ASN A 13 -31.92 -6.24 -15.45
C ASN A 13 -30.72 -7.08 -15.91
N ILE A 14 -30.75 -8.39 -15.67
CA ILE A 14 -30.11 -9.34 -16.58
C ILE A 14 -31.16 -9.64 -17.63
N GLN A 15 -31.02 -9.03 -18.80
CA GLN A 15 -31.81 -9.36 -19.98
C GLN A 15 -30.88 -10.09 -20.93
N GLU A 16 -31.16 -11.37 -21.14
CA GLU A 16 -30.43 -12.23 -22.08
C GLU A 16 -30.50 -11.65 -23.50
N GLY A 17 -29.35 -11.60 -24.20
CA GLY A 17 -29.29 -11.17 -25.59
C GLY A 17 -27.87 -10.90 -26.05
N GLY A 18 -27.32 -11.80 -26.86
CA GLY A 18 -25.90 -11.87 -27.19
C GLY A 18 -25.29 -10.65 -27.89
N ASN A 19 -24.09 -10.31 -27.45
CA ASN A 19 -22.88 -10.14 -28.28
C ASN A 19 -21.72 -10.06 -27.28
N ASP A 20 -20.86 -11.09 -27.21
CA ASP A 20 -19.68 -11.10 -26.33
C ASP A 20 -18.64 -10.09 -26.83
N MET A 21 -18.86 -8.83 -26.48
CA MET A 21 -17.85 -7.82 -26.42
C MET A 21 -17.61 -7.61 -24.93
N HIS A 22 -16.54 -8.23 -24.40
CA HIS A 22 -16.09 -7.99 -23.03
C HIS A 22 -15.91 -6.49 -22.85
N VAL A 23 -16.90 -5.83 -22.24
CA VAL A 23 -16.84 -4.41 -21.94
C VAL A 23 -15.76 -4.27 -20.87
N PHE A 24 -14.59 -3.79 -21.27
CA PHE A 24 -13.56 -3.37 -20.33
C PHE A 24 -14.13 -2.21 -19.52
N GLU A 25 -14.59 -2.50 -18.31
CA GLU A 25 -15.04 -1.46 -17.39
C GLU A 25 -13.81 -0.85 -16.71
N LYS A 26 -13.41 0.33 -17.19
CA LYS A 26 -12.31 1.11 -16.64
C LYS A 26 -12.78 1.80 -15.36
N LEU A 27 -12.30 1.36 -14.19
CA LEU A 27 -12.70 1.93 -12.90
C LEU A 27 -12.07 3.30 -12.63
N TYR A 28 -10.76 3.44 -12.83
CA TYR A 28 -10.03 4.70 -12.69
C TYR A 28 -8.72 4.65 -13.48
N ASP A 29 -8.17 5.81 -13.81
CA ASP A 29 -6.86 5.98 -14.43
C ASP A 29 -6.33 7.35 -14.05
N GLU A 30 -5.55 7.34 -12.99
CA GLU A 30 -5.05 8.54 -12.32
C GLU A 30 -3.53 8.61 -12.49
N HIS A 31 -3.06 9.82 -12.80
CA HIS A 31 -1.64 10.11 -12.94
C HIS A 31 -1.22 11.18 -11.93
N GLU A 32 -0.24 10.84 -11.10
CA GLU A 32 0.32 11.75 -10.11
C GLU A 32 1.83 11.87 -10.27
N LYS A 33 2.36 13.09 -10.15
CA LYS A 33 3.80 13.31 -9.96
C LYS A 33 4.12 13.10 -8.48
N VAL A 34 4.75 11.98 -8.17
CA VAL A 34 5.05 11.56 -6.80
C VAL A 34 6.52 11.74 -6.45
N LYS A 35 6.80 11.90 -5.16
CA LYS A 35 8.16 11.79 -4.63
C LYS A 35 8.47 10.31 -4.41
N VAL A 36 9.63 9.87 -4.89
CA VAL A 36 10.15 8.53 -4.64
C VAL A 36 11.49 8.63 -3.93
N ARG A 37 11.70 7.80 -2.92
CA ARG A 37 12.98 7.66 -2.21
C ARG A 37 13.45 6.22 -2.34
N PHE A 38 14.70 6.04 -2.78
CA PHE A 38 15.37 4.75 -2.79
C PHE A 38 16.35 4.72 -1.62
N VAL A 39 16.24 3.68 -0.79
CA VAL A 39 17.07 3.51 0.39
C VAL A 39 17.65 2.11 0.42
N GLY A 40 18.91 1.99 0.82
CA GLY A 40 19.55 0.72 1.08
C GLY A 40 20.04 0.69 2.52
N PHE A 41 19.86 -0.44 3.20
CA PHE A 41 20.49 -0.68 4.49
C PHE A 41 21.10 -2.08 4.52
N THR A 42 22.08 -2.27 5.39
CA THR A 42 22.77 -3.54 5.54
C THR A 42 22.70 -3.97 7.00
N THR A 43 22.26 -5.19 7.24
CA THR A 43 22.47 -5.87 8.52
C THR A 43 23.85 -6.54 8.51
N LYS A 44 24.16 -7.34 9.52
CA LYS A 44 25.42 -8.10 9.58
C LYS A 44 25.63 -9.01 8.36
N ASP A 45 24.54 -9.60 7.85
CA ASP A 45 24.62 -10.67 6.85
C ASP A 45 23.91 -10.35 5.53
N VAL A 46 22.98 -9.39 5.53
CA VAL A 46 22.08 -9.15 4.40
C VAL A 46 21.99 -7.66 4.07
N ARG A 47 22.07 -7.34 2.77
CA ARG A 47 21.70 -6.02 2.25
C ARG A 47 20.23 -6.02 1.92
N TYR A 48 19.57 -4.89 2.13
CA TYR A 48 18.20 -4.64 1.76
C TYR A 48 18.07 -3.36 0.94
N ASP A 49 17.26 -3.39 -0.12
CA ASP A 49 16.96 -2.22 -0.95
C ASP A 49 15.46 -1.98 -1.02
N PHE A 50 15.04 -0.75 -0.71
CA PHE A 50 13.63 -0.36 -0.67
C PHE A 50 13.36 0.88 -1.53
N GLY A 51 12.27 0.83 -2.27
CA GLY A 51 11.64 2.00 -2.90
C GLY A 51 10.46 2.47 -2.05
N ILE A 52 10.41 3.75 -1.73
CA ILE A 52 9.33 4.36 -0.95
C ILE A 52 8.65 5.41 -1.82
N VAL A 53 7.38 5.20 -2.12
CA VAL A 53 6.56 6.08 -2.95
C VAL A 53 5.59 6.84 -2.06
N TYR A 54 5.68 8.16 -2.08
CA TYR A 54 4.78 9.06 -1.36
C TYR A 54 3.70 9.57 -2.33
N THR A 55 2.47 9.09 -2.15
CA THR A 55 1.32 9.39 -3.01
C THR A 55 0.10 9.72 -2.15
N ASN A 56 -0.78 10.57 -2.67
CA ASN A 56 -2.04 10.90 -2.00
C ASN A 56 -3.11 9.81 -2.18
N MET A 57 -2.88 8.83 -3.06
CA MET A 57 -3.83 7.73 -3.34
C MET A 57 -4.03 6.77 -2.16
N PHE A 58 -3.13 6.79 -1.17
CA PHE A 58 -3.11 5.81 -0.07
C PHE A 58 -3.32 6.46 1.30
N PHE A 59 -4.09 7.55 1.37
CA PHE A 59 -4.50 8.21 2.63
C PHE A 59 -3.32 8.56 3.52
N GLY A 60 -2.24 9.08 2.92
CA GLY A 60 -1.01 9.47 3.62
C GLY A 60 -0.05 8.32 3.93
N LYS A 61 -0.42 7.05 3.69
CA LYS A 61 0.49 5.91 3.88
C LYS A 61 1.44 5.77 2.70
N PRO A 62 2.77 5.77 2.90
CA PRO A 62 3.70 5.49 1.82
C PRO A 62 3.58 4.04 1.34
N LEU A 63 3.73 3.84 0.02
CA LEU A 63 3.92 2.52 -0.56
C LEU A 63 5.41 2.16 -0.49
N VAL A 64 5.73 1.14 0.30
CA VAL A 64 7.09 0.63 0.49
C VAL A 64 7.24 -0.66 -0.30
N ILE A 65 8.29 -0.75 -1.11
CA ILE A 65 8.56 -1.85 -2.03
C ILE A 65 9.96 -2.38 -1.75
N CYS A 66 10.07 -3.64 -1.32
CA CYS A 66 11.34 -4.35 -1.26
C CYS A 66 11.77 -4.71 -2.68
N MET A 67 12.88 -4.15 -3.15
CA MET A 67 13.33 -4.31 -4.54
C MET A 67 13.88 -5.72 -4.82
N GLN A 68 14.29 -6.45 -3.78
CA GLN A 68 14.86 -7.79 -3.93
C GLN A 68 13.79 -8.88 -3.97
N THR A 69 12.75 -8.74 -3.15
CA THR A 69 11.64 -9.71 -3.09
C THR A 69 10.46 -9.30 -3.97
N GLY A 70 10.43 -8.06 -4.45
CA GLY A 70 9.31 -7.47 -5.19
C GLY A 70 8.07 -7.24 -4.33
N ARG A 71 8.12 -7.51 -3.03
CA ARG A 71 6.98 -7.38 -2.12
C ARG A 71 6.78 -5.94 -1.72
N SER A 72 5.53 -5.52 -1.65
CA SER A 72 5.16 -4.16 -1.28
C SER A 72 4.06 -4.13 -0.22
N ALA A 73 4.05 -3.06 0.55
CA ALA A 73 3.02 -2.78 1.54
C ALA A 73 2.84 -1.28 1.74
N LEU A 74 1.63 -0.89 2.12
CA LEU A 74 1.36 0.42 2.70
C LEU A 74 1.71 0.35 4.18
N LEU A 75 2.57 1.23 4.66
CA LEU A 75 3.01 1.23 6.05
C LEU A 75 2.45 2.43 6.82
N ASP A 76 1.91 2.15 8.00
CA ASP A 76 1.64 3.09 9.08
C ASP A 76 2.78 3.03 10.12
N PRO A 77 3.07 4.10 10.88
CA PRO A 77 3.94 4.02 12.05
C PRO A 77 3.72 2.80 12.95
N LYS A 78 2.47 2.39 13.19
CA LYS A 78 2.17 1.20 14.01
C LYS A 78 2.59 -0.12 13.37
N ASP A 79 2.59 -0.19 12.04
CA ASP A 79 3.01 -1.38 11.29
C ASP A 79 4.52 -1.59 11.39
N ILE A 80 5.28 -0.54 11.66
CA ILE A 80 6.73 -0.59 11.85
C ILE A 80 7.07 -1.27 13.20
N GLU A 81 6.24 -1.09 14.22
CA GLU A 81 6.41 -1.70 15.54
C GLU A 81 6.07 -3.20 15.56
N ASP A 82 5.36 -3.71 14.56
CA ASP A 82 5.03 -5.14 14.42
C ASP A 82 6.10 -5.87 13.58
N HIS A 83 7.13 -6.38 14.26
CA HIS A 83 8.25 -7.06 13.61
C HIS A 83 7.80 -8.33 12.87
N ASP A 84 6.81 -9.07 13.40
CA ASP A 84 6.29 -10.29 12.76
C ASP A 84 5.51 -9.95 11.48
N TYR A 85 4.82 -8.81 11.46
CA TYR A 85 4.22 -8.26 10.26
C TYR A 85 5.27 -7.88 9.21
N LEU A 86 6.30 -7.10 9.58
CA LEU A 86 7.37 -6.71 8.66
C LEU A 86 8.08 -7.94 8.08
N GLN A 87 8.37 -8.93 8.93
CA GLN A 87 9.03 -10.16 8.53
C GLN A 87 8.25 -10.91 7.45
N ARG A 88 6.94 -11.16 7.69
CA ARG A 88 6.07 -11.84 6.71
C ARG A 88 5.85 -11.01 5.46
N THR A 89 5.73 -9.70 5.61
CA THR A 89 5.42 -8.77 4.53
C THR A 89 6.58 -8.63 3.57
N PHE A 90 7.82 -8.56 4.04
CA PHE A 90 8.99 -8.40 3.18
C PHE A 90 9.82 -9.67 3.00
N ARG A 91 9.41 -10.79 3.59
CA ARG A 91 10.14 -12.07 3.63
C ARG A 91 11.56 -11.90 4.18
N ILE A 92 11.62 -11.36 5.39
CA ILE A 92 12.85 -11.23 6.15
C ILE A 92 13.11 -12.57 6.87
N ASP A 93 14.35 -13.04 6.84
CA ASP A 93 14.65 -14.42 7.26
C ASP A 93 14.66 -14.58 8.78
N THR A 94 15.17 -13.59 9.50
CA THR A 94 15.33 -13.65 10.96
C THR A 94 14.60 -12.52 11.67
N LYS A 95 14.28 -12.75 12.95
CA LYS A 95 13.66 -11.75 13.81
C LYS A 95 14.59 -10.55 14.06
N GLU A 96 15.88 -10.78 14.23
CA GLU A 96 16.90 -9.73 14.39
C GLU A 96 16.93 -8.80 13.17
N GLN A 97 16.86 -9.36 11.95
CA GLN A 97 16.80 -8.54 10.73
C GLN A 97 15.48 -7.75 10.61
N ALA A 98 14.38 -8.26 11.17
CA ALA A 98 13.11 -7.54 11.21
C ALA A 98 13.13 -6.40 12.24
N GLU A 99 13.83 -6.59 13.37
CA GLU A 99 14.12 -5.56 14.37
C GLU A 99 14.99 -4.44 13.78
N ASP A 100 16.10 -4.79 13.12
CA ASP A 100 16.97 -3.82 12.42
C ASP A 100 16.18 -3.02 11.35
N LEU A 101 15.29 -3.70 10.63
CA LEU A 101 14.42 -3.07 9.63
C LEU A 101 13.43 -2.09 10.28
N ALA A 102 12.84 -2.46 11.40
CA ALA A 102 11.89 -1.63 12.14
C ALA A 102 12.56 -0.36 12.67
N GLU A 103 13.77 -0.47 13.24
CA GLU A 103 14.57 0.67 13.68
C GLU A 103 14.88 1.60 12.51
N PHE A 104 15.39 1.03 11.41
CA PHE A 104 15.68 1.80 10.20
C PHE A 104 14.45 2.53 9.67
N PHE A 105 13.31 1.85 9.54
CA PHE A 105 12.07 2.46 9.06
C PHE A 105 11.52 3.53 10.00
N SER A 106 11.68 3.38 11.32
CA SER A 106 11.27 4.38 12.30
C SER A 106 12.04 5.70 12.13
N ASP A 107 13.30 5.63 11.71
CA ASP A 107 14.14 6.81 11.47
C ASP A 107 13.81 7.52 10.14
N ILE A 108 13.43 6.75 9.11
CA ILE A 108 13.35 7.28 7.74
C ILE A 108 11.93 7.52 7.23
N LEU A 109 10.93 6.84 7.78
CA LEU A 109 9.55 7.01 7.39
C LEU A 109 8.94 8.17 8.19
N PRO A 110 8.25 9.10 7.51
CA PRO A 110 7.62 10.20 8.22
C PRO A 110 6.51 9.65 9.11
N THR A 111 6.53 10.06 10.38
CA THR A 111 5.36 10.00 11.27
C THR A 111 4.39 11.08 10.84
N THR A 112 3.78 10.93 9.66
CA THR A 112 2.82 11.93 9.18
C THR A 112 1.55 11.78 10.00
N PRO A 113 1.12 12.79 10.79
CA PRO A 113 -0.24 12.80 11.32
C PRO A 113 -1.20 12.86 10.13
N TYR A 114 -2.26 12.07 10.19
CA TYR A 114 -3.34 12.02 9.21
C TYR A 114 -3.85 13.46 8.96
N ALA A 115 -3.37 14.11 7.90
CA ALA A 115 -3.94 15.38 7.48
C ALA A 115 -5.23 15.00 6.74
N GLU A 116 -6.38 15.26 7.37
CA GLU A 116 -7.68 15.18 6.73
C GLU A 116 -7.68 16.12 5.52
N GLN A 117 -7.33 15.61 4.34
CA GLN A 117 -7.54 16.32 3.08
C GLN A 117 -9.01 16.15 2.69
N TYR A 118 -9.86 16.95 3.33
CA TYR A 118 -11.10 17.42 2.74
C TYR A 118 -10.96 18.94 2.58
N GLU A 119 -10.71 19.39 1.35
CA GLU A 119 -11.12 20.73 0.90
C GLU A 119 -12.37 20.57 0.03
#